data_AF-A0A1C4U9M9-F1
#
_entry.id   AF-A0A1C4U9M9-F1
#
_cell.length_a   1.000
_cell.length_b   1.000
_cell.length_c   1.000
_cell.angle_alpha   90.00
_cell.angle_beta   90.00
_cell.angle_gamma   90.00
#
_symmetry.space_group_name_H-M   'P 1'
#
loop_
_entity.id
_entity.type
_entity.pdbx_description
1 polymer ?
#
loop_
_entity_poly.entity_id
_entity_poly.type
_entity_poly.pdbx_seq_one_letter_code
_entity_poly.pdbx_strand_id
1 'polypeptide(L)'
;MSAVTLDYLIIGAGPAGLQLAALLEADGTRDYVVLESADGPGSFFATYPRHRQLISINKPHTGTDDPELNLRLDWNSLLTDDPALLFTQYTERYFPDADVMVRYLADFAAKTGVKVSYGTRVTRVSKHDDVFTVEAGDRHWKARAVIVATGVSKTYAPDIPGFELAEGYDVMSVEPRDYLDQKVLIIGKGNSAFETADNLMETTTLIHVAGPSSVRMAWRTHYVGHLRAVNNNFLDTYQLKSANSILDGTIKSIERDGTGYKVAFSFSRANEVVKELHYDRVLACTGFRFDASIFDASARPQLTIKDRFPAQTEEWESVNVPGLFFAGTISQVRDFKKSTSGFVHGFRYAVRALHRILSRRYDAMDWPFTRLPADPAAMAAAVIERVNRTSALWQQFGFLADVLTVAGEEARYHEEVPVDYFVSTGLRTAEHDHDRAFVITLEYGPDHDQVDPFDITVSRVAQDVVGQAHDAAYLHPVVRYRSGGQLISTHHLAENLENQWDRPEVHVRPLQEFLGRCLSGVEG
;
A
#
# COMPACT_ATOMS: atom_id res chain seq x y z
N MET A 1 -41.63 7.00 0.71
CA MET A 1 -40.72 7.43 -0.37
C MET A 1 -39.84 6.25 -0.69
N SER A 2 -39.83 5.74 -1.92
CA SER A 2 -38.90 4.67 -2.30
C SER A 2 -37.48 5.15 -2.05
N ALA A 3 -36.68 4.41 -1.30
CA ALA A 3 -35.28 4.76 -1.08
C ALA A 3 -34.58 4.85 -2.45
N VAL A 4 -34.03 6.04 -2.76
CA VAL A 4 -33.22 6.24 -3.97
C VAL A 4 -32.02 5.30 -3.86
N THR A 5 -31.79 4.50 -4.90
CA THR A 5 -30.62 3.62 -4.99
C THR A 5 -29.44 4.47 -5.44
N LEU A 6 -28.39 4.54 -4.61
CA LEU A 6 -27.14 5.23 -4.91
C LEU A 6 -26.36 4.47 -6.00
N ASP A 7 -25.54 5.18 -6.76
CA ASP A 7 -24.55 4.52 -7.62
C ASP A 7 -23.49 3.84 -6.74
N TYR A 8 -22.95 4.60 -5.77
CA TYR A 8 -21.88 4.13 -4.90
C TYR A 8 -22.14 4.40 -3.42
N LEU A 9 -21.77 3.44 -2.58
CA LEU A 9 -21.69 3.64 -1.14
C LEU A 9 -20.30 3.24 -0.65
N ILE A 10 -19.61 4.17 -0.01
CA ILE A 10 -18.27 3.97 0.55
C ILE A 10 -18.40 3.72 2.05
N ILE A 11 -17.77 2.66 2.57
CA ILE A 11 -17.76 2.37 4.01
C ILE A 11 -16.38 2.74 4.57
N GLY A 12 -16.34 3.79 5.40
CA GLY A 12 -15.16 4.31 6.08
C GLY A 12 -14.65 5.64 5.51
N ALA A 13 -14.50 6.65 6.37
CA ALA A 13 -13.92 7.96 6.03
C ALA A 13 -12.46 8.06 6.48
N GLY A 14 -11.69 6.99 6.23
CA GLY A 14 -10.22 7.03 6.27
C GLY A 14 -9.64 7.66 5.00
N PRO A 15 -8.29 7.73 4.86
CA PRO A 15 -7.64 8.40 3.74
C PRO A 15 -8.14 7.93 2.36
N ALA A 16 -8.29 6.62 2.16
CA ALA A 16 -8.75 6.07 0.89
C ALA A 16 -10.22 6.36 0.57
N GLY A 17 -11.09 6.26 1.58
CA GLY A 17 -12.52 6.56 1.41
C GLY A 17 -12.75 8.04 1.11
N LEU A 18 -12.03 8.93 1.81
CA LEU A 18 -12.07 10.37 1.54
C LEU A 18 -11.53 10.73 0.16
N GLN A 19 -10.41 10.14 -0.25
CA GLN A 19 -9.87 10.45 -1.58
C GLN A 19 -10.79 9.97 -2.70
N LEU A 20 -11.34 8.75 -2.59
CA LEU A 20 -12.30 8.26 -3.58
C LEU A 20 -13.54 9.15 -3.60
N ALA A 21 -14.06 9.54 -2.44
CA ALA A 21 -15.19 10.46 -2.35
C ALA A 21 -14.88 11.82 -2.97
N ALA A 22 -13.67 12.36 -2.78
CA ALA A 22 -13.28 13.64 -3.36
C ALA A 22 -13.20 13.58 -4.90
N LEU A 23 -12.71 12.47 -5.47
CA LEU A 23 -12.74 12.23 -6.91
C LEU A 23 -14.19 12.15 -7.43
N LEU A 24 -15.08 11.43 -6.72
CA LEU A 24 -16.49 11.34 -7.08
C LEU A 24 -17.24 12.68 -6.96
N GLU A 25 -16.94 13.48 -5.94
CA GLU A 25 -17.53 14.81 -5.74
C GLU A 25 -17.06 15.78 -6.83
N ALA A 26 -15.78 15.74 -7.19
CA ALA A 26 -15.20 16.58 -8.24
C ALA A 26 -15.80 16.28 -9.62
N ASP A 27 -16.10 15.01 -9.93
CA ASP A 27 -16.80 14.66 -11.16
C ASP A 27 -18.24 15.19 -11.16
N GLY A 28 -18.92 15.16 -10.01
CA GLY A 28 -20.28 15.67 -9.84
C GLY A 28 -21.37 14.90 -10.60
N THR A 29 -21.05 13.73 -11.14
CA THR A 29 -21.94 12.96 -12.03
C THR A 29 -22.69 11.82 -11.33
N ARG A 30 -22.37 11.51 -10.07
CA ARG A 30 -22.85 10.29 -9.40
C ARG A 30 -23.45 10.53 -8.04
N ASP A 31 -24.46 9.73 -7.70
CA ASP A 31 -25.03 9.69 -6.36
C ASP A 31 -24.18 8.76 -5.48
N TYR A 32 -23.52 9.35 -4.48
CA TYR A 32 -22.74 8.59 -3.52
C TYR A 32 -22.89 9.09 -2.08
N VAL A 33 -22.54 8.22 -1.13
CA VAL A 33 -22.38 8.58 0.28
C VAL A 33 -21.20 7.81 0.90
N VAL A 34 -20.51 8.44 1.85
CA VAL A 34 -19.55 7.78 2.73
C VAL A 34 -20.18 7.56 4.10
N LEU A 35 -20.13 6.35 4.63
CA LEU A 35 -20.57 6.05 6.00
C LEU A 35 -19.36 5.88 6.92
N GLU A 36 -19.26 6.72 7.96
CA GLU A 36 -18.19 6.65 8.97
C GLU A 36 -18.76 6.41 10.35
N SER A 37 -18.15 5.48 11.08
CA SER A 37 -18.60 5.06 12.41
C SER A 37 -18.32 6.07 13.52
N ALA A 38 -17.25 6.86 13.38
CA ALA A 38 -16.85 7.91 14.32
C ALA A 38 -17.51 9.26 13.98
N ASP A 39 -17.36 10.24 14.88
CA ASP A 39 -17.89 11.59 14.71
C ASP A 39 -17.04 12.47 13.78
N GLY A 40 -15.91 11.95 13.28
CA GLY A 40 -15.00 12.61 12.37
C GLY A 40 -14.19 11.62 11.53
N PRO A 41 -13.47 12.09 10.49
CA PRO A 41 -12.71 11.24 9.61
C PRO A 41 -11.40 10.76 10.25
N GLY A 42 -10.76 9.76 9.63
CA GLY A 42 -9.42 9.35 10.02
C GLY A 42 -9.30 8.78 11.42
N SER A 43 -10.39 8.27 12.01
CA SER A 43 -10.48 7.83 13.41
C SER A 43 -9.43 6.79 13.82
N PHE A 44 -8.94 5.98 12.87
CA PHE A 44 -7.80 5.08 13.10
C PHE A 44 -6.58 5.83 13.65
N PHE A 45 -6.28 7.01 13.11
CA PHE A 45 -5.13 7.81 13.51
C PHE A 45 -5.30 8.49 14.86
N ALA A 46 -6.51 8.57 15.42
CA ALA A 46 -6.72 9.05 16.79
C ALA A 46 -6.15 8.08 17.84
N THR A 47 -6.01 6.80 17.47
CA THR A 47 -5.47 5.75 18.36
C THR A 47 -4.10 5.25 17.91
N TYR A 48 -3.87 5.15 16.60
CA TYR A 48 -2.69 4.51 16.04
C TYR A 48 -1.80 5.47 15.23
N PRO A 49 -0.48 5.19 15.16
CA PRO A 49 0.26 4.25 15.99
C PRO A 49 0.16 4.61 17.48
N ARG A 50 0.31 3.61 18.36
CA ARG A 50 0.06 3.78 19.81
C ARG A 50 1.02 4.77 20.45
N HIS A 51 2.24 4.87 19.92
CA HIS A 51 3.26 5.83 20.35
C HIS A 51 3.24 7.14 19.53
N ARG A 52 2.13 7.37 18.80
CA ARG A 52 1.76 8.62 18.10
C ARG A 52 2.72 9.15 17.03
N GLN A 53 3.85 8.51 16.76
CA GLN A 53 4.75 8.89 15.65
C GLN A 53 4.48 8.06 14.39
N LEU A 54 4.15 8.72 13.27
CA LEU A 54 4.00 8.05 11.98
C LEU A 54 5.34 7.55 11.44
N ILE A 55 5.33 6.38 10.80
CA ILE A 55 6.50 5.83 10.09
C ILE A 55 6.63 6.34 8.64
N SER A 56 5.66 7.14 8.17
CA SER A 56 5.59 7.72 6.83
C SER A 56 6.44 8.98 6.72
N ILE A 57 7.12 9.15 5.59
CA ILE A 57 8.00 10.29 5.34
C ILE A 57 7.21 11.53 4.96
N ASN A 58 7.63 12.68 5.48
CA ASN A 58 7.13 13.99 5.09
C ASN A 58 8.31 14.95 4.87
N LYS A 59 8.63 15.24 3.60
CA LYS A 59 9.76 16.11 3.25
C LYS A 59 9.28 17.26 2.35
N PRO A 60 8.90 18.42 2.92
CA PRO A 60 8.46 19.58 2.16
C PRO A 60 9.59 20.25 1.36
N HIS A 61 10.84 20.14 1.81
CA HIS A 61 12.00 20.76 1.15
C HIS A 61 12.71 19.74 0.25
N THR A 62 12.31 19.71 -1.02
CA THR A 62 12.77 18.74 -2.03
C THR A 62 13.81 19.31 -2.99
N GLY A 63 13.91 20.64 -3.07
CA GLY A 63 14.74 21.34 -4.06
C GLY A 63 14.08 21.51 -5.43
N THR A 64 12.76 21.28 -5.53
CA THR A 64 11.98 21.49 -6.75
C THR A 64 10.57 22.00 -6.41
N ASP A 65 10.02 22.84 -7.30
CA ASP A 65 8.63 23.30 -7.23
C ASP A 65 7.67 22.41 -8.03
N ASP A 66 8.18 21.31 -8.60
CA ASP A 66 7.39 20.31 -9.31
C ASP A 66 6.45 19.56 -8.34
N PRO A 67 5.13 19.74 -8.42
CA PRO A 67 4.19 19.14 -7.49
C PRO A 67 4.16 17.61 -7.57
N GLU A 68 4.42 17.03 -8.76
CA GLU A 68 4.40 15.58 -8.93
C GLU A 68 5.66 14.94 -8.35
N LEU A 69 6.84 15.50 -8.66
CA LEU A 69 8.09 15.03 -8.04
C LEU A 69 8.05 15.13 -6.52
N ASN A 70 7.43 16.18 -5.98
CA ASN A 70 7.29 16.37 -4.54
C ASN A 70 6.49 15.23 -3.88
N LEU A 71 5.52 14.64 -4.58
CA LEU A 71 4.78 13.47 -4.09
C LEU A 71 5.65 12.19 -3.99
N ARG A 72 6.86 12.13 -4.55
CA ARG A 72 7.80 11.02 -4.26
C ARG A 72 8.29 11.04 -2.80
N LEU A 73 8.34 12.22 -2.20
CA LEU A 73 8.90 12.48 -0.86
C LEU A 73 7.83 12.89 0.16
N ASP A 74 6.60 13.14 -0.28
CA ASP A 74 5.41 13.27 0.54
C ASP A 74 4.63 11.97 0.58
N TRP A 75 4.67 11.29 1.72
CA TRP A 75 4.04 10.00 1.88
C TRP A 75 2.65 10.03 2.53
N ASN A 76 2.11 11.22 2.80
CA ASN A 76 0.92 11.42 3.64
C ASN A 76 -0.22 12.13 2.90
N SER A 77 0.09 12.96 1.91
CA SER A 77 -0.96 13.65 1.13
C SER A 77 -1.82 12.69 0.32
N LEU A 78 -3.12 12.95 0.37
CA LEU A 78 -4.08 12.52 -0.64
C LEU A 78 -3.89 13.33 -1.92
N LEU A 79 -4.32 12.78 -3.05
CA LEU A 79 -4.24 13.46 -4.34
C LEU A 79 -5.27 14.61 -4.40
N THR A 80 -4.80 15.78 -4.82
CA THR A 80 -5.57 17.02 -4.91
C THR A 80 -4.87 18.00 -5.85
N ASP A 81 -5.65 18.81 -6.56
CA ASP A 81 -5.12 19.93 -7.34
C ASP A 81 -4.97 21.22 -6.50
N ASP A 82 -5.53 21.25 -5.28
CA ASP A 82 -5.36 22.34 -4.33
C ASP A 82 -4.06 22.14 -3.51
N PRO A 83 -3.01 22.97 -3.71
CA PRO A 83 -1.75 22.85 -2.99
C PRO A 83 -1.89 23.12 -1.48
N ALA A 84 -2.94 23.83 -1.05
CA ALA A 84 -3.21 24.05 0.37
C ALA A 84 -3.67 22.76 1.10
N LEU A 85 -4.11 21.76 0.34
CA LEU A 85 -4.52 20.44 0.84
C LEU A 85 -3.41 19.39 0.77
N LEU A 86 -2.16 19.81 0.72
CA LEU A 86 -1.01 18.92 0.90
C LEU A 86 -0.65 18.82 2.39
N PHE A 87 -0.42 17.61 2.87
CA PHE A 87 -0.01 17.31 4.25
C PHE A 87 1.29 18.04 4.64
N THR A 88 2.17 18.31 3.68
CA THR A 88 3.39 19.10 3.86
C THR A 88 3.14 20.52 4.37
N GLN A 89 1.92 21.07 4.20
CA GLN A 89 1.53 22.37 4.75
C GLN A 89 1.21 22.33 6.25
N TYR A 90 1.11 21.14 6.84
CA TYR A 90 0.66 20.96 8.23
C TYR A 90 1.82 20.75 9.21
N THR A 91 2.99 20.33 8.72
CA THR A 91 4.19 20.10 9.52
C THR A 91 5.41 19.92 8.63
N GLU A 92 6.58 20.33 9.12
CA GLU A 92 7.89 20.11 8.48
C GLU A 92 8.61 18.87 9.04
N ARG A 93 8.02 18.19 10.03
CA ARG A 93 8.61 17.01 10.65
C ARG A 93 8.72 15.86 9.64
N TYR A 94 9.91 15.25 9.56
CA TYR A 94 10.17 14.14 8.65
C TYR A 94 9.35 12.88 8.97
N PHE A 95 9.20 12.58 10.26
CA PHE A 95 8.25 11.61 10.80
C PHE A 95 7.21 12.39 11.63
N PRO A 96 6.03 12.64 11.06
CA PRO A 96 4.99 13.44 11.70
C PRO A 96 4.38 12.77 12.94
N ASP A 97 3.77 13.60 13.79
CA ASP A 97 2.84 13.13 14.81
C ASP A 97 1.51 12.71 14.16
N ALA A 98 0.88 11.67 14.67
CA ALA A 98 -0.37 11.10 14.18
C ALA A 98 -1.56 12.05 14.33
N ASP A 99 -1.56 12.96 15.30
CA ASP A 99 -2.61 13.97 15.48
C ASP A 99 -2.67 14.94 14.29
N VAL A 100 -1.53 15.16 13.62
CA VAL A 100 -1.48 15.98 12.39
C VAL A 100 -2.28 15.33 11.27
N MET A 101 -2.28 13.99 11.17
CA MET A 101 -3.09 13.25 10.20
C MET A 101 -4.58 13.37 10.47
N VAL A 102 -5.00 13.37 11.75
CA VAL A 102 -6.41 13.57 12.11
C VAL A 102 -6.89 14.95 11.66
N ARG A 103 -6.10 16.00 11.96
CA ARG A 103 -6.39 17.38 11.52
C ARG A 103 -6.44 17.49 9.99
N TYR A 104 -5.42 16.96 9.31
CA TYR A 104 -5.32 16.97 7.86
C TYR A 104 -6.54 16.35 7.17
N LEU A 105 -6.98 15.17 7.62
CA LEU A 105 -8.12 14.47 7.01
C LEU A 105 -9.45 15.18 7.28
N ALA A 106 -9.59 15.85 8.42
CA ALA A 106 -10.75 16.69 8.73
C ALA A 106 -10.82 17.90 7.79
N ASP A 107 -9.71 18.61 7.60
CA ASP A 107 -9.63 19.76 6.70
C ASP A 107 -9.83 19.35 5.23
N PHE A 108 -9.24 18.22 4.82
CA PHE A 108 -9.45 17.64 3.48
C PHE A 108 -10.93 17.35 3.23
N ALA A 109 -11.61 16.67 4.16
CA ALA A 109 -13.04 16.37 4.03
C ALA A 109 -13.89 17.64 3.94
N ALA A 110 -13.61 18.63 4.80
CA ALA A 110 -14.35 19.90 4.82
C ALA A 110 -14.16 20.71 3.53
N LYS A 111 -12.93 20.77 3.00
CA LYS A 111 -12.58 21.58 1.82
C LYS A 111 -13.06 20.96 0.51
N THR A 112 -13.05 19.64 0.41
CA THR A 112 -13.53 18.92 -0.79
C THR A 112 -15.05 18.79 -0.85
N GLY A 113 -15.76 19.02 0.26
CA GLY A 113 -17.23 18.97 0.30
C GLY A 113 -17.81 17.56 0.23
N VAL A 114 -17.00 16.54 0.49
CA VAL A 114 -17.41 15.13 0.39
C VAL A 114 -18.60 14.80 1.29
N LYS A 115 -19.51 13.95 0.77
CA LYS A 115 -20.78 13.60 1.42
C LYS A 115 -20.59 12.48 2.45
N VAL A 116 -20.10 12.82 3.64
CA VAL A 116 -19.88 11.87 4.74
C VAL A 116 -21.01 11.92 5.77
N SER A 117 -21.56 10.75 6.09
CA SER A 117 -22.44 10.53 7.24
C SER A 117 -21.62 9.98 8.40
N TYR A 118 -21.20 10.86 9.31
CA TYR A 118 -20.52 10.51 10.56
C TYR A 118 -21.48 9.86 11.58
N GLY A 119 -20.94 9.27 12.65
CA GLY A 119 -21.73 8.59 13.69
C GLY A 119 -22.59 7.43 13.15
N THR A 120 -22.17 6.84 12.03
CA THR A 120 -22.93 5.88 11.21
C THR A 120 -22.18 4.57 11.11
N ARG A 121 -22.26 3.76 12.16
CA ARG A 121 -21.65 2.42 12.19
C ARG A 121 -22.48 1.44 11.37
N VAL A 122 -21.95 1.03 10.22
CA VAL A 122 -22.52 -0.07 9.44
C VAL A 122 -22.47 -1.36 10.26
N THR A 123 -23.61 -2.03 10.38
CA THR A 123 -23.78 -3.27 11.13
C THR A 123 -24.12 -4.46 10.24
N ARG A 124 -24.70 -4.21 9.05
CA ARG A 124 -25.05 -5.26 8.10
C ARG A 124 -24.94 -4.79 6.66
N VAL A 125 -24.43 -5.65 5.80
CA VAL A 125 -24.39 -5.52 4.34
C VAL A 125 -24.96 -6.81 3.75
N SER A 126 -25.96 -6.67 2.89
CA SER A 126 -26.61 -7.75 2.16
C SER A 126 -26.76 -7.39 0.69
N LYS A 127 -26.95 -8.38 -0.18
CA LYS A 127 -27.14 -8.18 -1.63
C LYS A 127 -28.31 -9.02 -2.13
N HIS A 128 -29.27 -8.35 -2.78
CA HIS A 128 -30.44 -8.98 -3.41
C HIS A 128 -30.71 -8.30 -4.76
N ASP A 129 -31.02 -9.10 -5.79
CA ASP A 129 -31.34 -8.61 -7.15
C ASP A 129 -30.32 -7.57 -7.68
N ASP A 130 -29.03 -7.86 -7.52
CA ASP A 130 -27.90 -6.99 -7.90
C ASP A 130 -27.80 -5.63 -7.21
N VAL A 131 -28.56 -5.43 -6.11
CA VAL A 131 -28.50 -4.22 -5.30
C VAL A 131 -28.06 -4.55 -3.88
N PHE A 132 -27.13 -3.76 -3.35
CA PHE A 132 -26.71 -3.87 -1.96
C PHE A 132 -27.70 -3.13 -1.05
N THR A 133 -28.00 -3.71 0.11
CA THR A 133 -28.62 -3.02 1.23
C THR A 133 -27.62 -2.93 2.38
N VAL A 134 -27.33 -1.71 2.82
CA VAL A 134 -26.38 -1.40 3.90
C VAL A 134 -27.17 -0.82 5.07
N GLU A 135 -27.04 -1.40 6.26
CA GLU A 135 -27.78 -1.04 7.47
C GLU A 135 -26.84 -0.45 8.53
N ALA A 136 -27.28 0.61 9.20
CA ALA A 136 -26.62 1.23 10.35
C ALA A 136 -27.67 1.72 11.36
N GLY A 137 -27.96 0.91 12.38
CA GLY A 137 -29.07 1.15 13.30
C GLY A 137 -30.41 1.12 12.56
N ASP A 138 -31.25 2.14 12.76
CA ASP A 138 -32.57 2.24 12.09
C ASP A 138 -32.49 2.78 10.65
N ARG A 139 -31.29 3.15 10.17
CA ARG A 139 -31.08 3.67 8.82
C ARG A 139 -30.59 2.58 7.89
N HIS A 140 -31.07 2.62 6.65
CA HIS A 140 -30.63 1.74 5.58
C HIS A 140 -30.43 2.52 4.28
N TRP A 141 -29.48 2.07 3.47
CA TRP A 141 -29.16 2.61 2.15
C TRP A 141 -29.18 1.49 1.13
N LYS A 142 -29.53 1.85 -0.11
CA LYS A 142 -29.39 0.96 -1.27
C LYS A 142 -28.32 1.50 -2.20
N ALA A 143 -27.48 0.62 -2.73
CA ALA A 143 -26.41 1.01 -3.66
C ALA A 143 -26.19 -0.05 -4.74
N ARG A 144 -25.83 0.38 -5.96
CA ARG A 144 -25.45 -0.51 -7.06
C ARG A 144 -24.08 -1.14 -6.83
N ALA A 145 -23.14 -0.36 -6.30
CA ALA A 145 -21.85 -0.86 -5.84
C ALA A 145 -21.48 -0.34 -4.45
N VAL A 146 -20.80 -1.17 -3.68
CA VAL A 146 -20.28 -0.85 -2.35
C VAL A 146 -18.77 -0.89 -2.39
N ILE A 147 -18.11 0.17 -1.93
CA ILE A 147 -16.66 0.26 -1.83
C ILE A 147 -16.28 0.22 -0.35
N VAL A 148 -15.58 -0.82 0.07
CA VAL A 148 -15.15 -0.97 1.45
C VAL A 148 -13.79 -0.31 1.61
N ALA A 149 -13.72 0.76 2.42
CA ALA A 149 -12.53 1.54 2.69
C ALA A 149 -12.16 1.53 4.19
N THR A 150 -12.55 0.48 4.91
CA THR A 150 -12.41 0.35 6.37
C THR A 150 -10.99 -0.01 6.84
N GLY A 151 -10.09 -0.32 5.91
CA GLY A 151 -8.78 -0.87 6.24
C GLY A 151 -8.85 -2.22 6.94
N VAL A 152 -7.77 -2.58 7.65
CA VAL A 152 -7.71 -3.74 8.54
C VAL A 152 -8.06 -3.30 9.97
N SER A 153 -9.35 -3.33 10.30
CA SER A 153 -9.90 -2.68 11.51
C SER A 153 -9.91 -3.53 12.77
N LYS A 154 -9.65 -4.85 12.68
CA LYS A 154 -9.63 -5.77 13.84
C LYS A 154 -8.22 -6.27 14.12
N THR A 155 -7.86 -6.45 15.38
CA THR A 155 -6.61 -7.13 15.76
C THR A 155 -6.61 -8.57 15.25
N TYR A 156 -5.43 -9.06 14.85
CA TYR A 156 -5.23 -10.43 14.38
C TYR A 156 -4.77 -11.31 15.54
N ALA A 157 -5.60 -12.29 15.90
CA ALA A 157 -5.25 -13.31 16.89
C ALA A 157 -4.75 -14.57 16.16
N PRO A 158 -3.45 -14.94 16.28
CA PRO A 158 -2.97 -16.24 15.82
C PRO A 158 -3.53 -17.38 16.66
N ASP A 159 -3.58 -18.57 16.07
CA ASP A 159 -3.95 -19.80 16.76
C ASP A 159 -2.81 -20.28 17.67
N ILE A 160 -2.76 -19.73 18.88
CA ILE A 160 -1.82 -20.09 19.94
C ILE A 160 -2.67 -20.35 21.19
N PRO A 161 -2.59 -21.53 21.81
CA PRO A 161 -3.25 -21.81 23.09
C PRO A 161 -2.90 -20.76 24.14
N GLY A 162 -3.92 -20.12 24.72
CA GLY A 162 -3.78 -19.08 25.74
C GLY A 162 -3.43 -17.68 25.19
N PHE A 163 -3.52 -17.46 23.88
CA PHE A 163 -3.26 -16.14 23.28
C PHE A 163 -4.15 -15.03 23.84
N GLU A 164 -5.38 -15.36 24.22
CA GLU A 164 -6.33 -14.45 24.85
C GLU A 164 -5.86 -13.88 26.21
N LEU A 165 -4.80 -14.45 26.79
CA LEU A 165 -4.15 -13.94 27.99
C LEU A 165 -3.20 -12.76 27.69
N ALA A 166 -2.75 -12.60 26.44
CA ALA A 166 -1.88 -11.51 26.05
C ALA A 166 -2.66 -10.19 25.91
N GLU A 167 -2.03 -9.09 26.29
CA GLU A 167 -2.59 -7.75 26.13
C GLU A 167 -2.49 -7.31 24.67
N GLY A 168 -3.63 -7.10 24.02
CA GLY A 168 -3.68 -6.63 22.64
C GLY A 168 -3.07 -5.24 22.46
N TYR A 169 -2.42 -5.01 21.32
CA TYR A 169 -1.87 -3.71 20.93
C TYR A 169 -2.91 -2.56 20.96
N ASP A 170 -4.19 -2.88 20.82
CA ASP A 170 -5.32 -1.95 20.93
C ASP A 170 -5.62 -1.48 22.35
N VAL A 171 -5.21 -2.22 23.38
CA VAL A 171 -5.56 -1.95 24.79
C VAL A 171 -4.37 -1.86 25.73
N MET A 172 -3.20 -2.37 25.35
CA MET A 172 -2.00 -2.34 26.19
C MET A 172 -1.63 -0.91 26.61
N SER A 173 -1.02 -0.78 27.79
CA SER A 173 -0.52 0.51 28.25
C SER A 173 0.61 1.00 27.35
N VAL A 174 0.64 2.31 27.16
CA VAL A 174 1.73 3.01 26.45
C VAL A 174 2.64 3.75 27.43
N GLU A 175 2.30 3.78 28.73
CA GLU A 175 3.08 4.41 29.79
C GLU A 175 4.23 3.47 30.21
N PRO A 176 5.51 3.82 29.93
CA PRO A 176 6.64 2.95 30.25
C PRO A 176 6.70 2.56 31.74
N ARG A 177 6.24 3.41 32.66
CA ARG A 177 6.28 3.13 34.10
C ARG A 177 5.33 2.02 34.55
N ASP A 178 4.31 1.68 33.76
CA ASP A 178 3.46 0.51 34.04
C ASP A 178 4.20 -0.82 33.87
N TYR A 179 5.39 -0.76 33.23
CA TYR A 179 6.28 -1.88 32.97
C TYR A 179 7.58 -1.81 33.77
N LEU A 180 7.65 -0.93 34.79
CA LEU A 180 8.84 -0.74 35.62
C LEU A 180 9.30 -2.06 36.26
N ASP A 181 10.57 -2.39 36.05
CA ASP A 181 11.26 -3.57 36.54
C ASP A 181 10.68 -4.93 36.05
N GLN A 182 9.79 -4.94 35.06
CA GLN A 182 9.11 -6.14 34.57
C GLN A 182 9.87 -6.82 33.42
N LYS A 183 9.69 -8.13 33.28
CA LYS A 183 10.07 -8.93 32.10
C LYS A 183 8.90 -8.98 31.13
N VAL A 184 9.12 -8.52 29.91
CA VAL A 184 8.06 -8.36 28.91
C VAL A 184 8.33 -9.22 27.68
N LEU A 185 7.33 -10.01 27.28
CA LEU A 185 7.29 -10.67 25.97
C LEU A 185 6.42 -9.84 25.02
N ILE A 186 6.95 -9.48 23.86
CA ILE A 186 6.21 -8.85 22.76
C ILE A 186 6.11 -9.86 21.61
N ILE A 187 4.88 -10.22 21.24
CA ILE A 187 4.58 -11.17 20.18
C ILE A 187 4.40 -10.41 18.87
N GLY A 188 5.28 -10.67 17.89
CA GLY A 188 5.32 -9.99 16.60
C GLY A 188 6.71 -9.45 16.29
N LYS A 189 7.01 -9.27 15.00
CA LYS A 189 8.29 -8.72 14.51
C LYS A 189 8.11 -7.67 13.40
N GLY A 190 7.00 -6.94 13.45
CA GLY A 190 6.72 -5.80 12.57
C GLY A 190 6.89 -4.46 13.30
N ASN A 191 6.61 -3.35 12.62
CA ASN A 191 6.81 -2.00 13.18
C ASN A 191 6.15 -1.80 14.55
N SER A 192 4.90 -2.24 14.76
CA SER A 192 4.18 -2.12 16.04
C SER A 192 4.89 -2.79 17.22
N ALA A 193 5.53 -3.94 16.98
CA ALA A 193 6.28 -4.64 18.03
C ALA A 193 7.55 -3.88 18.41
N PHE A 194 8.24 -3.31 17.41
CA PHE A 194 9.49 -2.61 17.61
C PHE A 194 9.30 -1.19 18.17
N GLU A 195 8.29 -0.42 17.76
CA GLU A 195 7.97 0.85 18.43
C GLU A 195 7.62 0.65 19.91
N THR A 196 6.96 -0.48 20.23
CA THR A 196 6.61 -0.82 21.61
C THR A 196 7.83 -1.24 22.40
N ALA A 197 8.70 -2.07 21.81
CA ALA A 197 9.95 -2.44 22.44
C ALA A 197 10.86 -1.22 22.68
N ASP A 198 10.88 -0.27 21.73
CA ASP A 198 11.64 0.98 21.84
C ASP A 198 11.11 1.87 22.97
N ASN A 199 9.79 2.02 23.10
CA ASN A 199 9.17 2.78 24.18
C ASN A 199 9.42 2.19 25.59
N LEU A 200 9.61 0.87 25.69
CA LEU A 200 9.71 0.17 26.97
C LEU A 200 11.16 -0.11 27.43
N MET A 201 12.16 0.06 26.56
CA MET A 201 13.53 -0.40 26.84
C MET A 201 14.17 0.26 28.06
N GLU A 202 13.76 1.47 28.43
CA GLU A 202 14.33 2.22 29.56
C GLU A 202 13.79 1.76 30.93
N THR A 203 12.62 1.11 30.98
CA THR A 203 11.91 0.80 32.24
C THR A 203 11.82 -0.68 32.57
N THR A 204 11.88 -1.57 31.57
CA THR A 204 11.80 -3.03 31.78
C THR A 204 13.14 -3.64 32.20
N THR A 205 13.12 -4.77 32.93
CA THR A 205 14.35 -5.54 33.19
C THR A 205 14.80 -6.38 32.00
N LEU A 206 13.86 -6.78 31.14
CA LEU A 206 14.10 -7.61 29.96
C LEU A 206 12.93 -7.49 28.98
N ILE A 207 13.24 -7.32 27.70
CA ILE A 207 12.27 -7.43 26.62
C ILE A 207 12.69 -8.54 25.66
N HIS A 208 11.75 -9.45 25.40
CA HIS A 208 11.86 -10.38 24.29
C HIS A 208 10.85 -10.03 23.19
N VAL A 209 11.34 -9.81 21.98
CA VAL A 209 10.49 -9.66 20.78
C VAL A 209 10.52 -10.96 20.00
N ALA A 210 9.37 -11.62 19.85
CA ALA A 210 9.31 -13.01 19.41
C ALA A 210 8.41 -13.22 18.19
N GLY A 211 8.82 -14.14 17.30
CA GLY A 211 7.98 -14.60 16.20
C GLY A 211 8.66 -15.57 15.23
N PRO A 212 7.90 -16.21 14.35
CA PRO A 212 8.38 -17.36 13.57
C PRO A 212 9.25 -17.00 12.36
N SER A 213 9.32 -15.73 11.95
CA SER A 213 10.03 -15.30 10.73
C SER A 213 11.14 -14.32 11.03
N SER A 214 12.30 -14.41 10.38
CA SER A 214 13.40 -13.45 10.54
C SER A 214 12.93 -12.00 10.41
N VAL A 215 13.56 -11.09 11.17
CA VAL A 215 13.36 -9.65 10.98
C VAL A 215 13.82 -9.30 9.56
N ARG A 216 12.95 -8.63 8.81
CA ARG A 216 13.26 -8.07 7.50
C ARG A 216 13.27 -6.56 7.63
N MET A 217 14.19 -5.91 6.93
CA MET A 217 14.36 -4.46 6.98
C MET A 217 13.71 -3.80 5.77
N ALA A 218 12.97 -2.72 6.00
CA ALA A 218 12.26 -2.00 4.94
C ALA A 218 13.23 -1.46 3.88
N TRP A 219 14.43 -1.00 4.25
CA TRP A 219 15.42 -0.49 3.28
C TRP A 219 16.03 -1.58 2.39
N ARG A 220 15.96 -2.86 2.79
CA ARG A 220 16.44 -3.99 1.99
C ARG A 220 15.35 -4.52 1.06
N THR A 221 14.12 -4.56 1.57
CA THR A 221 12.98 -5.17 0.87
C THR A 221 12.15 -4.18 0.07
N HIS A 222 12.41 -2.88 0.24
CA HIS A 222 11.61 -1.76 -0.26
C HIS A 222 10.13 -1.80 0.15
N TYR A 223 9.77 -2.66 1.10
CA TYR A 223 8.42 -2.78 1.63
C TYR A 223 8.33 -2.18 3.04
N VAL A 224 7.59 -1.07 3.16
CA VAL A 224 7.47 -0.26 4.39
C VAL A 224 6.81 -1.02 5.55
N GLY A 225 6.12 -2.14 5.28
CA GLY A 225 5.54 -2.99 6.32
C GLY A 225 6.53 -3.89 7.04
N HIS A 226 7.75 -4.02 6.52
CA HIS A 226 8.90 -4.55 7.24
C HIS A 226 9.49 -3.49 8.20
N LEU A 227 10.45 -3.89 9.04
CA LEU A 227 10.95 -3.00 10.09
C LEU A 227 11.61 -1.75 9.49
N ARG A 228 11.10 -0.59 9.91
CA ARG A 228 11.59 0.73 9.50
C ARG A 228 12.70 1.21 10.43
N ALA A 229 13.63 1.96 9.86
CA ALA A 229 14.78 2.49 10.59
C ALA A 229 14.41 3.33 11.81
N VAL A 230 13.28 4.05 11.76
CA VAL A 230 12.77 4.85 12.87
C VAL A 230 12.48 4.03 14.14
N ASN A 231 12.25 2.71 13.99
CA ASN A 231 11.96 1.80 15.10
C ASN A 231 13.11 0.81 15.37
N ASN A 232 14.35 1.15 14.98
CA ASN A 232 15.47 0.20 15.04
C ASN A 232 16.24 0.16 16.36
N ASN A 233 16.12 1.13 17.27
CA ASN A 233 17.11 1.26 18.37
C ASN A 233 17.14 -0.01 19.24
N PHE A 234 16.00 -0.69 19.40
CA PHE A 234 15.93 -2.01 20.04
C PHE A 234 16.92 -3.05 19.50
N LEU A 235 17.20 -3.06 18.19
CA LEU A 235 18.15 -3.99 17.57
C LEU A 235 19.57 -3.83 18.14
N ASP A 236 19.97 -2.59 18.44
CA ASP A 236 21.29 -2.29 18.98
C ASP A 236 21.42 -2.88 20.39
N THR A 237 20.39 -2.71 21.23
CA THR A 237 20.36 -3.29 22.58
C THR A 237 20.44 -4.82 22.58
N TYR A 238 19.87 -5.48 21.56
CA TYR A 238 19.98 -6.93 21.39
C TYR A 238 21.42 -7.35 21.01
N GLN A 239 22.03 -6.67 20.03
CA GLN A 239 23.37 -7.01 19.55
C GLN A 239 24.46 -6.69 20.59
N LEU A 240 24.30 -5.59 21.32
CA LEU A 240 25.21 -5.15 22.38
C LEU A 240 24.92 -5.79 23.75
N LYS A 241 24.01 -6.77 23.82
CA LYS A 241 23.71 -7.59 25.01
C LYS A 241 23.20 -6.79 26.22
N SER A 242 22.41 -5.75 25.97
CA SER A 242 21.77 -4.91 26.99
C SER A 242 20.42 -5.49 27.45
N ALA A 243 20.41 -6.74 27.92
CA ALA A 243 19.26 -7.47 28.47
C ALA A 243 18.04 -7.72 27.54
N ASN A 244 18.06 -7.21 26.30
CA ASN A 244 16.99 -7.37 25.32
C ASN A 244 17.32 -8.45 24.29
N SER A 245 16.31 -9.12 23.73
CA SER A 245 16.53 -10.14 22.70
C SER A 245 15.41 -10.30 21.68
N ILE A 246 15.81 -10.68 20.47
CA ILE A 246 14.92 -11.13 19.41
C ILE A 246 14.91 -12.66 19.41
N LEU A 247 13.73 -13.25 19.54
CA LEU A 247 13.55 -14.70 19.56
C LEU A 247 12.98 -15.19 18.23
N ASP A 248 13.77 -15.99 17.52
CA ASP A 248 13.36 -16.69 16.30
C ASP A 248 12.78 -18.05 16.67
N GLY A 249 11.46 -18.17 16.56
CA GLY A 249 10.77 -19.38 16.97
C GLY A 249 9.25 -19.23 17.03
N THR A 250 8.60 -20.30 17.46
CA THR A 250 7.15 -20.39 17.58
C THR A 250 6.75 -20.47 19.05
N ILE A 251 5.85 -19.59 19.47
CA ILE A 251 5.18 -19.70 20.76
C ILE A 251 4.16 -20.84 20.66
N LYS A 252 4.26 -21.82 21.55
CA LYS A 252 3.43 -23.03 21.58
C LYS A 252 2.25 -22.91 22.53
N SER A 253 2.41 -22.23 23.65
CA SER A 253 1.33 -21.90 24.59
C SER A 253 1.71 -20.71 25.48
N ILE A 254 0.69 -20.07 26.02
CA ILE A 254 0.79 -19.04 27.06
C ILE A 254 -0.13 -19.48 28.21
N GLU A 255 0.42 -19.56 29.42
CA GLU A 255 -0.31 -19.99 30.61
C GLU A 255 -0.13 -18.95 31.72
N ARG A 256 -1.13 -18.75 32.57
CA ARG A 256 -0.96 -17.96 33.80
C ARG A 256 -0.06 -18.71 34.77
N ASP A 257 0.88 -17.99 35.37
CA ASP A 257 1.80 -18.52 36.37
C ASP A 257 1.95 -17.51 37.53
N GLY A 258 1.16 -17.72 38.59
CA GLY A 258 1.03 -16.75 39.68
C GLY A 258 0.53 -15.39 39.19
N THR A 259 1.34 -14.35 39.40
CA THR A 259 1.07 -12.97 38.93
C THR A 259 1.53 -12.72 37.50
N GLY A 260 2.28 -13.63 36.89
CA GLY A 260 2.83 -13.50 35.55
C GLY A 260 2.35 -14.61 34.60
N TYR A 261 3.21 -14.93 33.66
CA TYR A 261 2.94 -15.83 32.56
C TYR A 261 4.11 -16.79 32.33
N LYS A 262 3.76 -18.04 32.05
CA LYS A 262 4.68 -19.07 31.56
C LYS A 262 4.41 -19.30 30.08
N VAL A 263 5.45 -19.23 29.26
CA VAL A 263 5.37 -19.30 27.80
C VAL A 263 6.24 -20.45 27.30
N ALA A 264 5.62 -21.41 26.62
CA ALA A 264 6.35 -22.48 25.94
C ALA A 264 6.83 -21.98 24.58
N PHE A 265 8.14 -21.88 24.38
CA PHE A 265 8.76 -21.36 23.17
C PHE A 265 9.64 -22.39 22.47
N SER A 266 9.41 -22.61 21.18
CA SER A 266 10.17 -23.53 20.34
C SER A 266 11.09 -22.72 19.40
N PHE A 267 12.41 -22.84 19.60
CA PHE A 267 13.40 -22.08 18.82
C PHE A 267 13.60 -22.65 17.41
N SER A 268 13.66 -21.79 16.40
CA SER A 268 13.83 -22.21 15.00
C SER A 268 15.25 -22.68 14.65
N ARG A 269 16.27 -22.21 15.38
CA ARG A 269 17.70 -22.45 15.07
C ARG A 269 18.42 -23.40 16.04
N ALA A 270 17.70 -23.94 17.02
CA ALA A 270 18.22 -24.93 17.95
C ALA A 270 17.27 -26.12 17.90
N ASN A 271 17.75 -27.29 17.45
CA ASN A 271 16.97 -28.53 17.27
C ASN A 271 15.93 -28.72 18.39
N GLU A 272 14.67 -28.38 18.08
CA GLU A 272 13.43 -28.66 18.83
C GLU A 272 13.44 -28.52 20.37
N VAL A 273 14.32 -27.70 20.96
CA VAL A 273 14.25 -27.43 22.39
C VAL A 273 13.09 -26.48 22.65
N VAL A 274 11.97 -27.02 23.13
CA VAL A 274 10.92 -26.21 23.76
C VAL A 274 11.44 -25.77 25.12
N LYS A 275 11.53 -24.47 25.34
CA LYS A 275 11.86 -23.89 26.65
C LYS A 275 10.63 -23.24 27.24
N GLU A 276 10.48 -23.39 28.55
CA GLU A 276 9.57 -22.57 29.34
C GLU A 276 10.27 -21.27 29.70
N LEU A 277 9.64 -20.14 29.36
CA LEU A 277 10.12 -18.79 29.65
C LEU A 277 9.06 -18.08 30.49
N HIS A 278 9.49 -17.33 31.51
CA HIS A 278 8.58 -16.64 32.43
C HIS A 278 8.64 -15.13 32.21
N TYR A 279 7.47 -14.49 32.18
CA TYR A 279 7.31 -13.06 31.95
C TYR A 279 6.27 -12.48 32.91
N ASP A 280 6.43 -11.23 33.28
CA ASP A 280 5.42 -10.49 34.05
C ASP A 280 4.29 -10.01 33.12
N ARG A 281 4.62 -9.72 31.85
CA ARG A 281 3.66 -9.24 30.84
C ARG A 281 3.87 -9.92 29.49
N VAL A 282 2.78 -10.11 28.77
CA VAL A 282 2.78 -10.61 27.38
C VAL A 282 1.94 -9.66 26.53
N LEU A 283 2.56 -9.02 25.53
CA LEU A 283 1.96 -8.03 24.65
C LEU A 283 1.80 -8.59 23.24
N ALA A 284 0.63 -8.40 22.63
CA ALA A 284 0.29 -8.92 21.31
C ALA A 284 0.36 -7.82 20.24
N CYS A 285 1.49 -7.75 19.52
CA CYS A 285 1.73 -6.88 18.37
C CYS A 285 1.65 -7.68 17.04
N THR A 286 0.62 -8.50 16.89
CA THR A 286 0.46 -9.51 15.83
C THR A 286 -0.18 -8.96 14.54
N GLY A 287 -0.43 -7.65 14.49
CA GLY A 287 -1.03 -6.95 13.36
C GLY A 287 -2.55 -7.02 13.35
N PHE A 288 -3.13 -6.67 12.20
CA PHE A 288 -4.57 -6.50 12.02
C PHE A 288 -5.12 -7.37 10.88
N ARG A 289 -6.45 -7.49 10.83
CA ARG A 289 -7.27 -8.17 9.82
C ARG A 289 -8.50 -7.34 9.45
N PHE A 290 -9.01 -7.61 8.25
CA PHE A 290 -10.28 -7.10 7.74
C PHE A 290 -11.47 -7.59 8.60
N ASP A 291 -12.48 -6.74 8.76
CA ASP A 291 -13.72 -7.11 9.44
C ASP A 291 -14.82 -7.55 8.46
N ALA A 292 -14.91 -8.86 8.26
CA ALA A 292 -15.97 -9.46 7.44
C ALA A 292 -17.31 -9.66 8.18
N SER A 293 -17.41 -9.30 9.47
CA SER A 293 -18.62 -9.60 10.28
C SER A 293 -19.82 -8.75 9.94
N ILE A 294 -19.62 -7.63 9.24
CA ILE A 294 -20.71 -6.78 8.76
C ILE A 294 -21.45 -7.39 7.55
N PHE A 295 -20.89 -8.40 6.88
CA PHE A 295 -21.52 -8.99 5.68
C PHE A 295 -22.32 -10.23 6.04
N ASP A 296 -23.57 -10.29 5.57
CA ASP A 296 -24.30 -11.56 5.60
C ASP A 296 -23.87 -12.48 4.45
N ALA A 297 -24.42 -13.70 4.42
CA ALA A 297 -24.02 -14.73 3.47
C ALA A 297 -24.14 -14.31 1.99
N SER A 298 -25.06 -13.39 1.66
CA SER A 298 -25.28 -12.94 0.28
C SER A 298 -24.21 -11.96 -0.24
N ALA A 299 -23.51 -11.29 0.67
CA ALA A 299 -22.53 -10.24 0.35
C ALA A 299 -21.15 -10.51 0.96
N ARG A 300 -20.91 -11.69 1.55
CA ARG A 300 -19.66 -11.97 2.27
C ARG A 300 -18.51 -12.24 1.30
N PRO A 301 -17.45 -11.41 1.32
CA PRO A 301 -16.30 -11.66 0.47
C PRO A 301 -15.51 -12.87 0.96
N GLN A 302 -14.98 -13.64 0.02
CA GLN A 302 -13.98 -14.65 0.29
C GLN A 302 -12.74 -13.99 0.91
N LEU A 303 -12.20 -14.59 1.97
CA LEU A 303 -11.00 -14.09 2.63
C LEU A 303 -9.76 -14.87 2.20
N THR A 304 -8.59 -14.25 2.36
CA THR A 304 -7.30 -14.80 2.02
C THR A 304 -6.21 -14.32 2.98
N ILE A 305 -5.01 -14.89 2.87
CA ILE A 305 -3.83 -14.59 3.70
C ILE A 305 -4.19 -14.72 5.20
N LYS A 306 -4.56 -15.95 5.61
CA LYS A 306 -4.99 -16.26 7.00
C LYS A 306 -6.21 -15.42 7.45
N ASP A 307 -7.17 -15.28 6.56
CA ASP A 307 -8.39 -14.47 6.78
C ASP A 307 -8.14 -13.00 7.14
N ARG A 308 -6.99 -12.45 6.72
CA ARG A 308 -6.61 -11.07 7.02
C ARG A 308 -7.12 -10.06 6.01
N PHE A 309 -7.35 -10.49 4.78
CA PHE A 309 -7.75 -9.62 3.67
C PHE A 309 -8.88 -10.26 2.86
N PRO A 310 -9.77 -9.47 2.25
CA PRO A 310 -10.69 -9.96 1.23
C PRO A 310 -9.91 -10.28 -0.06
N ALA A 311 -10.25 -11.38 -0.71
CA ALA A 311 -9.70 -11.77 -2.01
C ALA A 311 -10.28 -10.87 -3.12
N GLN A 312 -9.39 -10.40 -4.00
CA GLN A 312 -9.69 -9.33 -4.95
C GLN A 312 -9.23 -9.64 -6.37
N THR A 313 -10.02 -9.24 -7.37
CA THR A 313 -9.66 -9.23 -8.79
C THR A 313 -8.66 -8.10 -9.09
N GLU A 314 -8.21 -7.98 -10.34
CA GLU A 314 -7.39 -6.88 -10.83
C GLU A 314 -8.08 -5.50 -10.79
N GLU A 315 -9.41 -5.49 -10.61
CA GLU A 315 -10.22 -4.27 -10.44
C GLU A 315 -10.44 -3.90 -8.96
N TRP A 316 -9.81 -4.62 -8.04
CA TRP A 316 -10.11 -4.57 -6.59
C TRP A 316 -11.57 -4.89 -6.26
N GLU A 317 -12.26 -5.61 -7.14
CA GLU A 317 -13.58 -6.20 -6.88
C GLU A 317 -13.42 -7.50 -6.09
N SER A 318 -14.40 -7.86 -5.27
CA SER A 318 -14.50 -9.17 -4.64
C SER A 318 -14.55 -10.26 -5.71
N VAL A 319 -13.73 -11.29 -5.53
CA VAL A 319 -13.70 -12.46 -6.45
C VAL A 319 -15.02 -13.25 -6.48
N ASN A 320 -15.89 -13.08 -5.49
CA ASN A 320 -17.13 -13.84 -5.35
C ASN A 320 -18.39 -13.00 -5.10
N VAL A 321 -18.28 -11.67 -4.99
CA VAL A 321 -19.42 -10.75 -4.77
C VAL A 321 -19.35 -9.59 -5.77
N PRO A 322 -19.97 -9.71 -6.95
CA PRO A 322 -19.95 -8.65 -7.95
C PRO A 322 -20.53 -7.34 -7.42
N GLY A 323 -19.89 -6.21 -7.74
CA GLY A 323 -20.24 -4.87 -7.27
C GLY A 323 -19.69 -4.51 -5.88
N LEU A 324 -18.99 -5.42 -5.20
CA LEU A 324 -18.29 -5.15 -3.93
C LEU A 324 -16.81 -4.89 -4.19
N PHE A 325 -16.35 -3.65 -4.00
CA PHE A 325 -14.97 -3.23 -4.24
C PHE A 325 -14.24 -2.89 -2.94
N PHE A 326 -12.92 -2.78 -3.00
CA PHE A 326 -12.07 -2.49 -1.84
C PHE A 326 -11.08 -1.36 -2.13
N ALA A 327 -10.87 -0.47 -1.16
CA ALA A 327 -9.98 0.68 -1.29
C ALA A 327 -9.10 0.88 -0.04
N GLY A 328 -7.93 1.48 -0.23
CA GLY A 328 -6.99 1.79 0.85
C GLY A 328 -6.14 0.60 1.25
N THR A 329 -5.73 0.51 2.51
CA THR A 329 -4.74 -0.49 2.95
C THR A 329 -5.13 -1.95 2.66
N ILE A 330 -6.41 -2.26 2.45
CA ILE A 330 -6.85 -3.62 2.11
C ILE A 330 -6.65 -3.97 0.63
N SER A 331 -6.39 -2.99 -0.25
CA SER A 331 -6.00 -3.23 -1.64
C SER A 331 -4.64 -3.93 -1.74
N GLN A 332 -3.83 -3.86 -0.66
CA GLN A 332 -2.51 -4.48 -0.58
C GLN A 332 -2.51 -6.00 -0.77
N VAL A 333 -3.67 -6.66 -0.78
CA VAL A 333 -3.75 -8.08 -1.11
C VAL A 333 -3.17 -8.37 -2.51
N ARG A 334 -3.23 -7.39 -3.43
CA ARG A 334 -2.74 -7.50 -4.82
C ARG A 334 -1.22 -7.38 -4.95
N ASP A 335 -0.56 -6.70 -4.01
CA ASP A 335 0.89 -6.46 -4.00
C ASP A 335 1.52 -6.78 -2.63
N PHE A 336 0.93 -7.73 -1.89
CA PHE A 336 1.25 -7.97 -0.49
C PHE A 336 2.75 -8.24 -0.27
N LYS A 337 3.38 -7.39 0.54
CA LYS A 337 4.84 -7.41 0.82
C LYS A 337 5.73 -7.24 -0.42
N LYS A 338 5.19 -6.68 -1.50
CA LYS A 338 5.92 -6.39 -2.74
C LYS A 338 6.00 -4.89 -2.98
N SER A 339 4.87 -4.19 -3.03
CA SER A 339 4.81 -2.75 -3.30
C SER A 339 4.11 -1.99 -2.17
N THR A 340 3.73 -0.74 -2.40
CA THR A 340 3.37 0.22 -1.34
C THR A 340 1.86 0.39 -1.10
N SER A 341 0.99 -0.46 -1.65
CA SER A 341 -0.48 -0.30 -1.48
C SER A 341 -0.95 -0.47 -0.02
N GLY A 342 -0.08 -0.94 0.88
CA GLY A 342 -0.34 -0.92 2.31
C GLY A 342 -0.29 0.48 2.96
N PHE A 343 0.10 1.53 2.23
CA PHE A 343 0.40 2.87 2.76
C PHE A 343 -0.17 3.98 1.87
N VAL A 344 -0.44 5.16 2.45
CA VAL A 344 -1.12 6.28 1.75
C VAL A 344 -0.43 6.64 0.43
N HIS A 345 0.89 6.76 0.44
CA HIS A 345 1.68 7.10 -0.74
C HIS A 345 1.60 6.11 -1.90
N GLY A 346 1.26 4.85 -1.62
CA GLY A 346 0.99 3.85 -2.64
C GLY A 346 -0.48 3.82 -3.02
N PHE A 347 -1.35 3.53 -2.05
CA PHE A 347 -2.76 3.29 -2.35
C PHE A 347 -3.49 4.53 -2.87
N ARG A 348 -2.98 5.75 -2.68
CA ARG A 348 -3.60 6.94 -3.29
C ARG A 348 -3.67 6.82 -4.81
N TYR A 349 -2.69 6.20 -5.46
CA TYR A 349 -2.73 5.97 -6.90
C TYR A 349 -3.64 4.78 -7.24
N ALA A 350 -3.64 3.73 -6.41
CA ALA A 350 -4.60 2.63 -6.55
C ALA A 350 -6.05 3.10 -6.44
N VAL A 351 -6.35 4.06 -5.56
CA VAL A 351 -7.69 4.66 -5.41
C VAL A 351 -8.07 5.47 -6.65
N ARG A 352 -7.13 6.25 -7.22
CA ARG A 352 -7.36 6.95 -8.50
C ARG A 352 -7.58 5.97 -9.65
N ALA A 353 -6.82 4.88 -9.70
CA ALA A 353 -7.02 3.82 -10.68
C ALA A 353 -8.38 3.14 -10.51
N LEU A 354 -8.79 2.80 -9.28
CA LEU A 354 -10.11 2.24 -8.98
C LEU A 354 -11.23 3.19 -9.45
N HIS A 355 -11.11 4.49 -9.20
CA HIS A 355 -12.06 5.50 -9.70
C HIS A 355 -12.19 5.47 -11.24
N ARG A 356 -11.06 5.38 -11.96
CA ARG A 356 -11.06 5.26 -13.43
C ARG A 356 -11.66 3.93 -13.92
N ILE A 357 -11.41 2.82 -13.22
CA ILE A 357 -12.00 1.50 -13.51
C ILE A 357 -13.53 1.56 -13.35
N LEU A 358 -14.02 2.12 -12.24
CA LEU A 358 -15.45 2.30 -12.01
C LEU A 358 -16.09 3.16 -13.12
N SER A 359 -15.40 4.23 -13.55
CA SER A 359 -15.85 5.10 -14.63
C SER A 359 -15.93 4.39 -15.98
N ARG A 360 -14.91 3.58 -16.32
CA ARG A 360 -14.96 2.73 -17.52
C ARG A 360 -16.12 1.75 -17.48
N ARG A 361 -16.30 1.09 -16.33
CA ARG A 361 -17.25 -0.01 -16.17
C ARG A 361 -18.70 0.45 -16.17
N TYR A 362 -19.00 1.55 -15.49
CA TYR A 362 -20.38 1.97 -15.25
C TYR A 362 -20.82 3.16 -16.10
N ASP A 363 -19.88 3.97 -16.61
CA ASP A 363 -20.19 5.22 -17.31
C ASP A 363 -19.68 5.23 -18.76
N ALA A 364 -19.08 4.13 -19.22
CA ALA A 364 -18.47 4.02 -20.55
C ALA A 364 -17.45 5.14 -20.86
N MET A 365 -16.79 5.68 -19.83
CA MET A 365 -15.72 6.66 -19.99
C MET A 365 -14.40 5.95 -20.29
N ASP A 366 -13.64 6.39 -21.28
CA ASP A 366 -12.33 5.81 -21.55
C ASP A 366 -11.32 6.09 -20.43
N TRP A 367 -10.23 5.32 -20.42
CA TRP A 367 -9.09 5.63 -19.55
C TRP A 367 -8.43 6.90 -20.09
N PRO A 368 -8.14 7.93 -19.27
CA PRO A 368 -7.55 9.18 -19.75
C PRO A 368 -6.28 8.95 -20.57
N PHE A 369 -6.12 9.68 -21.67
CA PHE A 369 -4.95 9.55 -22.54
C PHE A 369 -4.53 10.85 -23.22
N THR A 370 -3.25 10.90 -23.58
CA THR A 370 -2.68 11.91 -24.47
C THR A 370 -2.40 11.28 -25.84
N ARG A 371 -2.76 11.98 -26.92
CA ARG A 371 -2.47 11.54 -28.30
C ARG A 371 -1.07 11.95 -28.72
N LEU A 372 -0.35 11.04 -29.37
CA LEU A 372 1.00 11.23 -29.91
C LEU A 372 1.07 10.59 -31.30
N PRO A 373 1.96 11.06 -32.19
CA PRO A 373 2.27 10.30 -33.40
C PRO A 373 2.93 8.96 -33.02
N ALA A 374 2.64 7.90 -33.77
CA ALA A 374 3.28 6.58 -33.65
C ALA A 374 4.71 6.60 -34.23
N ASP A 375 5.51 7.53 -33.74
CA ASP A 375 6.89 7.78 -34.12
C ASP A 375 7.82 7.42 -32.93
N PRO A 376 8.90 6.65 -33.15
CA PRO A 376 9.82 6.26 -32.08
C PRO A 376 10.39 7.43 -31.28
N ALA A 377 10.67 8.56 -31.91
CA ALA A 377 11.27 9.70 -31.23
C ALA A 377 10.26 10.41 -30.33
N ALA A 378 9.05 10.66 -30.84
CA ALA A 378 7.95 11.26 -30.06
C ALA A 378 7.52 10.37 -28.88
N MET A 379 7.40 9.06 -29.11
CA MET A 379 7.06 8.10 -28.07
C MET A 379 8.15 7.99 -27.01
N ALA A 380 9.43 7.92 -27.40
CA ALA A 380 10.54 7.91 -26.46
C ALA A 380 10.55 9.18 -25.62
N ALA A 381 10.37 10.35 -26.22
CA ALA A 381 10.34 11.62 -25.49
C ALA A 381 9.26 11.63 -24.40
N ALA A 382 8.04 11.17 -24.73
CA ALA A 382 6.95 11.06 -23.75
C ALA A 382 7.27 10.07 -22.61
N VAL A 383 7.88 8.92 -22.93
CA VAL A 383 8.32 7.96 -21.91
C VAL A 383 9.39 8.55 -21.01
N ILE A 384 10.43 9.17 -21.59
CA ILE A 384 11.52 9.80 -20.83
C ILE A 384 11.00 10.90 -19.91
N GLU A 385 10.12 11.78 -20.40
CA GLU A 385 9.50 12.83 -19.58
C GLU A 385 8.76 12.22 -18.37
N ARG A 386 7.89 11.23 -18.63
CA ARG A 386 7.07 10.61 -17.59
C ARG A 386 7.88 9.84 -16.55
N VAL A 387 8.84 9.00 -16.94
CA VAL A 387 9.61 8.20 -15.95
C VAL A 387 10.45 9.09 -15.03
N ASN A 388 10.93 10.23 -15.53
CA ASN A 388 11.69 11.20 -14.73
C ASN A 388 10.84 11.94 -13.70
N ARG A 389 9.53 12.13 -13.96
CA ARG A 389 8.63 12.94 -13.12
C ARG A 389 7.67 12.13 -12.25
N THR A 390 7.20 10.99 -12.73
CA THR A 390 6.08 10.24 -12.14
C THR A 390 6.29 9.87 -10.68
N SER A 391 5.33 10.21 -9.83
CA SER A 391 5.26 9.75 -8.44
C SER A 391 4.47 8.46 -8.29
N ALA A 392 3.57 8.16 -9.23
CA ALA A 392 2.76 6.95 -9.19
C ALA A 392 3.58 5.70 -9.45
N LEU A 393 4.33 5.64 -10.56
CA LEU A 393 5.18 4.48 -10.87
C LEU A 393 6.32 4.35 -9.86
N TRP A 394 6.77 5.48 -9.30
CA TRP A 394 7.79 5.51 -8.24
C TRP A 394 7.33 4.78 -6.98
N GLN A 395 6.10 5.05 -6.53
CA GLN A 395 5.58 4.43 -5.31
C GLN A 395 5.01 3.04 -5.59
N GLN A 396 4.31 2.85 -6.70
CA GLN A 396 3.65 1.60 -7.08
C GLN A 396 4.48 0.79 -8.08
N PHE A 397 5.77 0.66 -7.78
CA PHE A 397 6.76 0.00 -8.63
C PHE A 397 6.32 -1.43 -9.00
N GLY A 398 6.43 -1.76 -10.28
CA GLY A 398 6.00 -3.03 -10.89
C GLY A 398 4.49 -3.33 -10.82
N PHE A 399 3.68 -2.47 -10.20
CA PHE A 399 2.26 -2.69 -9.99
C PHE A 399 1.39 -1.79 -10.87
N LEU A 400 1.68 -0.48 -10.90
CA LEU A 400 1.15 0.44 -11.91
C LEU A 400 2.14 0.60 -13.06
N ALA A 401 1.61 0.88 -14.23
CA ALA A 401 2.34 1.18 -15.44
C ALA A 401 1.75 2.40 -16.14
N ASP A 402 2.59 3.13 -16.85
CA ASP A 402 2.12 3.93 -17.97
C ASP A 402 2.06 3.01 -19.21
N VAL A 403 1.10 3.21 -20.10
CA VAL A 403 0.84 2.34 -21.25
C VAL A 403 0.71 3.16 -22.52
N LEU A 404 1.53 2.83 -23.52
CA LEU A 404 1.45 3.37 -24.87
C LEU A 404 0.76 2.36 -25.77
N THR A 405 -0.43 2.67 -26.30
CA THR A 405 -1.16 1.82 -27.26
C THR A 405 -1.06 2.41 -28.66
N VAL A 406 -0.78 1.59 -29.68
CA VAL A 406 -0.47 2.09 -31.04
C VAL A 406 -1.41 1.49 -32.09
N ALA A 407 -2.18 2.35 -32.77
CA ALA A 407 -3.09 2.01 -33.85
C ALA A 407 -2.78 2.85 -35.09
N GLY A 408 -2.31 2.21 -36.17
CA GLY A 408 -1.87 2.90 -37.37
C GLY A 408 -0.73 3.88 -37.08
N GLU A 409 -0.96 5.16 -37.41
CA GLU A 409 -0.02 6.28 -37.19
C GLU A 409 -0.28 7.04 -35.87
N GLU A 410 -1.30 6.65 -35.08
CA GLU A 410 -1.62 7.23 -33.78
C GLU A 410 -1.13 6.34 -32.64
N ALA A 411 -0.54 6.96 -31.62
CA ALA A 411 -0.28 6.37 -30.31
C ALA A 411 -1.09 7.11 -29.23
N ARG A 412 -1.59 6.36 -28.23
CA ARG A 412 -2.24 6.91 -27.03
C ARG A 412 -1.42 6.56 -25.80
N TYR A 413 -1.08 7.57 -25.02
CA TYR A 413 -0.33 7.45 -23.77
C TYR A 413 -1.31 7.48 -22.59
N HIS A 414 -1.43 6.38 -21.87
CA HIS A 414 -2.30 6.19 -20.72
C HIS A 414 -1.45 6.14 -19.45
N GLU A 415 -1.74 6.99 -18.48
CA GLU A 415 -0.97 7.03 -17.23
C GLU A 415 -1.60 6.15 -16.14
N GLU A 416 -0.75 5.53 -15.30
CA GLU A 416 -1.11 4.90 -14.02
C GLU A 416 -2.12 3.74 -14.09
N VAL A 417 -2.00 2.94 -15.13
CA VAL A 417 -2.82 1.74 -15.36
C VAL A 417 -2.29 0.57 -14.53
N PRO A 418 -3.10 -0.14 -13.75
CA PRO A 418 -2.67 -1.39 -13.13
C PRO A 418 -2.24 -2.41 -14.19
N VAL A 419 -1.06 -3.01 -14.03
CA VAL A 419 -0.49 -3.93 -15.04
C VAL A 419 -1.45 -5.08 -15.35
N ASP A 420 -2.00 -5.72 -14.31
CA ASP A 420 -2.94 -6.83 -14.48
C ASP A 420 -4.24 -6.40 -15.17
N TYR A 421 -4.74 -5.19 -14.89
CA TYR A 421 -5.94 -4.63 -15.54
C TYR A 421 -5.70 -4.35 -17.03
N PHE A 422 -4.52 -3.83 -17.39
CA PHE A 422 -4.15 -3.70 -18.79
C PHE A 422 -4.06 -5.06 -19.49
N VAL A 423 -3.45 -6.05 -18.83
CA VAL A 423 -3.33 -7.41 -19.41
C VAL A 423 -4.70 -8.05 -19.66
N SER A 424 -5.68 -7.83 -18.78
CA SER A 424 -7.03 -8.42 -18.95
C SER A 424 -7.91 -7.65 -19.93
N THR A 425 -7.85 -6.31 -19.96
CA THR A 425 -8.78 -5.48 -20.74
C THR A 425 -8.18 -4.92 -22.03
N GLY A 426 -6.86 -4.83 -22.11
CA GLY A 426 -6.13 -4.18 -23.20
C GLY A 426 -6.41 -2.68 -23.36
N LEU A 427 -7.30 -2.07 -22.56
CA LEU A 427 -7.79 -0.69 -22.75
C LEU A 427 -8.34 -0.39 -24.17
N ARG A 428 -8.75 -1.42 -24.93
CA ARG A 428 -9.26 -1.23 -26.29
C ARG A 428 -10.55 -0.40 -26.28
N THR A 429 -10.74 0.40 -27.32
CA THR A 429 -11.95 1.19 -27.56
C THR A 429 -12.34 1.04 -29.03
N ALA A 430 -13.61 1.29 -29.38
CA ALA A 430 -14.05 1.21 -30.78
C ALA A 430 -13.28 2.18 -31.70
N GLU A 431 -12.81 3.30 -31.15
CA GLU A 431 -12.04 4.32 -31.87
C GLU A 431 -10.53 4.07 -31.89
N HIS A 432 -10.04 3.05 -31.16
CA HIS A 432 -8.61 2.75 -31.02
C HIS A 432 -8.35 1.26 -30.85
N ASP A 433 -8.56 0.54 -31.95
CA ASP A 433 -8.21 -0.87 -32.05
C ASP A 433 -6.71 -1.01 -32.37
N HIS A 434 -5.91 -1.20 -31.33
CA HIS A 434 -4.47 -1.33 -31.41
C HIS A 434 -4.07 -2.80 -31.29
N ASP A 435 -3.05 -3.23 -32.03
CA ASP A 435 -2.43 -4.55 -31.80
C ASP A 435 -1.15 -4.47 -30.96
N ARG A 436 -0.54 -3.28 -30.93
CA ARG A 436 0.77 -3.03 -30.33
C ARG A 436 0.64 -2.15 -29.10
N ALA A 437 1.34 -2.53 -28.04
CA ALA A 437 1.41 -1.73 -26.83
C ALA A 437 2.78 -1.80 -26.16
N PHE A 438 3.15 -0.73 -25.47
CA PHE A 438 4.34 -0.67 -24.63
C PHE A 438 3.91 -0.38 -23.20
N VAL A 439 4.28 -1.26 -22.28
CA VAL A 439 3.96 -1.16 -20.85
C VAL A 439 5.22 -0.68 -20.12
N ILE A 440 5.15 0.50 -19.51
CA ILE A 440 6.27 1.19 -18.87
C ILE A 440 6.07 1.14 -17.36
N THR A 441 7.00 0.51 -16.65
CA THR A 441 7.01 0.42 -15.18
C THR A 441 8.34 0.95 -14.63
N LEU A 442 8.34 1.33 -13.35
CA LEU A 442 9.58 1.41 -12.56
C LEU A 442 9.69 0.16 -11.70
N GLU A 443 10.85 -0.49 -11.67
CA GLU A 443 11.06 -1.76 -10.98
C GLU A 443 12.44 -1.83 -10.32
N TYR A 444 12.51 -2.52 -9.18
CA TYR A 444 13.78 -2.99 -8.64
C TYR A 444 14.17 -4.29 -9.33
N GLY A 445 15.47 -4.51 -9.51
CA GLY A 445 15.98 -5.73 -10.13
C GLY A 445 15.58 -7.03 -9.41
N PRO A 446 15.75 -8.16 -10.12
CA PRO A 446 15.56 -9.48 -9.52
C PRO A 446 16.48 -9.64 -8.31
N ASP A 447 15.97 -10.32 -7.27
CA ASP A 447 16.71 -10.64 -6.05
C ASP A 447 17.35 -9.45 -5.31
N HIS A 448 16.92 -8.21 -5.58
CA HIS A 448 17.43 -7.01 -4.90
C HIS A 448 17.31 -7.08 -3.38
N ASP A 449 16.32 -7.83 -2.88
CA ASP A 449 16.06 -8.01 -1.44
C ASP A 449 16.93 -9.10 -0.80
N GLN A 450 17.70 -9.85 -1.58
CA GLN A 450 18.63 -10.88 -1.11
C GLN A 450 20.03 -10.34 -0.83
N VAL A 451 20.33 -9.13 -1.28
CA VAL A 451 21.61 -8.45 -1.08
C VAL A 451 21.58 -7.56 0.15
N ASP A 452 22.69 -7.46 0.88
CA ASP A 452 22.85 -6.40 1.89
C ASP A 452 23.26 -5.10 1.20
N PRO A 453 22.42 -4.05 1.19
CA PRO A 453 22.73 -2.81 0.48
C PRO A 453 23.93 -2.04 1.08
N PHE A 454 24.40 -2.41 2.27
CA PHE A 454 25.58 -1.83 2.91
C PHE A 454 26.87 -2.62 2.69
N ASP A 455 26.81 -3.80 2.09
CA ASP A 455 27.98 -4.60 1.77
C ASP A 455 28.66 -4.10 0.48
N ILE A 456 29.81 -3.45 0.64
CA ILE A 456 30.60 -2.88 -0.46
C ILE A 456 31.22 -3.94 -1.38
N THR A 457 31.27 -5.20 -0.95
CA THR A 457 31.82 -6.30 -1.75
C THR A 457 30.85 -6.80 -2.80
N VAL A 458 29.58 -6.44 -2.68
CA VAL A 458 28.57 -6.71 -3.69
C VAL A 458 28.75 -5.72 -4.85
N SER A 459 29.19 -6.24 -5.99
CA SER A 459 29.39 -5.43 -7.20
C SER A 459 28.07 -4.84 -7.69
N ARG A 460 28.09 -3.54 -8.00
CA ARG A 460 26.99 -2.85 -8.68
C ARG A 460 27.25 -2.83 -10.19
N VAL A 461 26.20 -2.98 -10.99
CA VAL A 461 26.28 -2.71 -12.43
C VAL A 461 26.67 -1.25 -12.62
N ALA A 462 27.59 -0.95 -13.54
CA ALA A 462 27.99 0.42 -13.78
C ALA A 462 26.81 1.23 -14.35
N GLN A 463 26.60 2.45 -13.84
CA GLN A 463 25.45 3.34 -14.05
C GLN A 463 25.24 3.83 -15.51
N ASP A 464 26.00 3.29 -16.47
CA ASP A 464 26.10 3.77 -17.84
C ASP A 464 26.37 2.65 -18.87
N VAL A 465 26.28 1.37 -18.47
CA VAL A 465 26.56 0.25 -19.39
C VAL A 465 25.28 -0.24 -20.05
N VAL A 466 25.10 0.14 -21.31
CA VAL A 466 24.05 -0.38 -22.19
C VAL A 466 24.17 -1.91 -22.28
N GLY A 467 23.07 -2.61 -22.02
CA GLY A 467 22.99 -4.09 -22.12
C GLY A 467 23.09 -4.85 -20.80
N GLN A 468 23.52 -4.22 -19.69
CA GLN A 468 23.55 -4.83 -18.35
C GLN A 468 22.42 -4.33 -17.43
N ALA A 469 21.53 -3.48 -17.94
CA ALA A 469 20.43 -2.89 -17.17
C ALA A 469 19.41 -3.91 -16.62
N HIS A 470 19.40 -5.15 -17.13
CA HIS A 470 18.55 -6.22 -16.60
C HIS A 470 19.03 -6.74 -15.23
N ASP A 471 20.29 -6.49 -14.86
CA ASP A 471 20.90 -6.84 -13.57
C ASP A 471 20.89 -5.66 -12.57
N ALA A 472 20.21 -4.55 -12.90
CA ALA A 472 20.17 -3.33 -12.09
C ALA A 472 19.47 -3.58 -10.75
N ALA A 473 20.17 -3.37 -9.63
CA ALA A 473 19.61 -3.58 -8.30
C ALA A 473 18.68 -2.44 -7.85
N TYR A 474 18.83 -1.25 -8.42
CA TYR A 474 18.05 -0.06 -8.08
C TYR A 474 16.78 0.07 -8.92
N LEU A 475 15.89 0.95 -8.48
CA LEU A 475 14.67 1.30 -9.19
C LEU A 475 15.04 1.87 -10.57
N HIS A 476 14.54 1.26 -11.65
CA HIS A 476 14.82 1.70 -13.02
C HIS A 476 13.60 1.49 -13.94
N PRO A 477 13.52 2.21 -15.07
CA PRO A 477 12.44 2.02 -16.04
C PRO A 477 12.58 0.74 -16.85
N VAL A 478 11.46 0.04 -16.99
CA VAL A 478 11.33 -1.17 -17.82
C VAL A 478 10.20 -0.94 -18.82
N VAL A 479 10.51 -1.09 -20.11
CA VAL A 479 9.56 -0.94 -21.21
C VAL A 479 9.33 -2.31 -21.86
N ARG A 480 8.11 -2.82 -21.74
CA ARG A 480 7.71 -4.12 -22.29
C ARG A 480 6.85 -3.96 -23.52
N TYR A 481 7.32 -4.45 -24.67
CA TYR A 481 6.56 -4.47 -25.90
C TYR A 481 5.64 -5.69 -25.97
N ARG A 482 4.37 -5.45 -26.27
CA ARG A 482 3.35 -6.48 -26.49
C ARG A 482 2.72 -6.33 -27.87
N SER A 483 2.48 -7.46 -28.52
CA SER A 483 1.71 -7.56 -29.78
C SER A 483 0.68 -8.68 -29.65
N GLY A 484 -0.56 -8.48 -30.10
CA GLY A 484 -1.61 -9.51 -29.97
C GLY A 484 -1.87 -9.92 -28.51
N GLY A 485 -1.60 -9.03 -27.56
CA GLY A 485 -1.69 -9.31 -26.12
C GLY A 485 -0.53 -10.13 -25.53
N GLN A 486 0.41 -10.63 -26.35
CA GLN A 486 1.58 -11.40 -25.89
C GLN A 486 2.78 -10.48 -25.62
N LEU A 487 3.59 -10.83 -24.61
CA LEU A 487 4.88 -10.17 -24.38
C LEU A 487 5.88 -10.64 -25.43
N ILE A 488 6.45 -9.70 -26.20
CA ILE A 488 7.39 -10.00 -27.29
C ILE A 488 8.82 -9.68 -26.88
N SER A 489 9.04 -8.48 -26.33
CA SER A 489 10.39 -8.03 -25.94
C SER A 489 10.35 -7.04 -24.78
N THR A 490 11.49 -6.90 -24.10
CA THR A 490 11.65 -6.00 -22.95
C THR A 490 12.92 -5.17 -23.13
N HIS A 491 12.84 -3.89 -22.81
CA HIS A 491 13.96 -2.98 -22.75
C HIS A 491 14.09 -2.38 -21.35
N HIS A 492 15.27 -2.50 -20.77
CA HIS A 492 15.60 -1.87 -19.49
C HIS A 492 16.43 -0.62 -19.76
N LEU A 493 16.00 0.52 -19.19
CA LEU A 493 16.84 1.70 -19.14
C LEU A 493 17.88 1.51 -18.03
N ALA A 494 19.12 1.96 -18.27
CA ALA A 494 20.18 1.85 -17.28
C ALA A 494 19.81 2.59 -15.98
N GLU A 495 20.23 2.04 -14.84
CA GLU A 495 20.04 2.70 -13.55
C GLU A 495 20.85 4.00 -13.46
N ASN A 496 20.30 5.00 -12.80
CA ASN A 496 20.94 6.30 -12.61
C ASN A 496 20.83 6.70 -11.13
N LEU A 497 21.95 7.09 -10.51
CA LEU A 497 22.00 7.42 -9.08
C LEU A 497 21.05 8.56 -8.68
N GLU A 498 20.93 9.54 -9.57
CA GLU A 498 20.09 10.73 -9.39
C GLU A 498 18.64 10.44 -9.81
N ASN A 499 18.37 9.23 -10.31
CA ASN A 499 17.10 8.82 -10.92
C ASN A 499 16.69 9.75 -12.07
N GLN A 500 17.69 10.17 -12.86
CA GLN A 500 17.54 10.93 -14.08
C GLN A 500 17.87 10.05 -15.30
N TRP A 501 16.83 9.71 -16.07
CA TRP A 501 16.89 8.81 -17.21
C TRP A 501 16.83 9.55 -18.55
N ASP A 502 17.61 10.60 -18.74
CA ASP A 502 17.54 11.51 -19.90
C ASP A 502 18.84 11.64 -20.71
N ARG A 503 19.94 11.04 -20.25
CA ARG A 503 21.21 10.97 -21.00
C ARG A 503 21.00 10.48 -22.45
N PRO A 504 21.38 11.26 -23.48
CA PRO A 504 21.08 10.94 -24.88
C PRO A 504 21.55 9.56 -25.32
N GLU A 505 22.79 9.20 -24.97
CA GLU A 505 23.44 7.99 -25.48
C GLU A 505 23.15 6.72 -24.66
N VAL A 506 22.64 6.89 -23.43
CA VAL A 506 22.43 5.80 -22.46
C VAL A 506 20.95 5.47 -22.31
N HIS A 507 20.08 6.48 -22.37
CA HIS A 507 18.63 6.31 -22.14
C HIS A 507 17.81 6.60 -23.40
N VAL A 508 18.01 7.78 -24.02
CA VAL A 508 17.11 8.27 -25.08
C VAL A 508 17.29 7.47 -26.38
N ARG A 509 18.50 7.44 -26.94
CA ARG A 509 18.78 6.74 -28.21
C ARG A 509 18.48 5.23 -28.11
N PRO A 510 18.92 4.49 -27.06
CA PRO A 510 18.58 3.07 -26.94
C PRO A 510 17.07 2.80 -26.87
N LEU A 511 16.30 3.65 -26.18
CA LEU A 511 14.85 3.54 -26.14
C LEU A 511 14.22 3.81 -27.52
N GLN A 512 14.66 4.86 -28.22
CA GLN A 512 14.20 5.17 -29.58
C GLN A 512 14.47 4.01 -30.55
N GLU A 513 15.67 3.43 -30.50
CA GLU A 513 16.01 2.27 -31.32
C GLU A 513 15.15 1.05 -30.99
N PHE A 514 14.88 0.80 -29.70
CA PHE A 514 13.98 -0.27 -29.26
C PHE A 514 12.55 -0.09 -29.78
N LEU A 515 11.98 1.10 -29.61
CA LEU A 515 10.65 1.44 -30.11
C LEU A 515 10.58 1.32 -31.64
N GLY A 516 11.61 1.79 -32.35
CA GLY A 516 11.72 1.69 -33.80
C GLY A 516 11.73 0.25 -34.31
N ARG A 517 12.50 -0.64 -33.68
CA ARG A 517 12.50 -2.08 -34.01
C ARG A 517 11.13 -2.72 -33.78
N CYS A 518 10.49 -2.41 -32.66
CA CYS A 518 9.17 -2.96 -32.34
C CYS A 518 8.08 -2.47 -33.31
N LEU A 519 8.13 -1.20 -33.73
CA LEU A 519 7.18 -0.62 -34.67
C LEU A 519 7.37 -1.09 -36.11
N SER A 520 8.60 -1.43 -36.52
CA SER A 520 8.88 -1.93 -37.88
C SER A 520 8.61 -3.44 -38.06
N GLY A 521 8.40 -4.18 -36.97
CA GLY A 521 8.17 -5.63 -37.01
C GLY A 521 9.43 -6.45 -37.29
N VAL A 522 10.62 -5.85 -37.15
CA VAL A 522 11.90 -6.54 -37.33
C VAL A 522 12.32 -7.14 -35.98
N GLU A 523 12.09 -8.45 -35.80
CA GLU A 523 12.62 -9.20 -34.67
C GLU A 523 14.15 -9.30 -34.79
N GLY A 524 14.86 -8.99 -33.70
CA GLY A 524 16.31 -9.12 -33.58
C GLY A 524 16.68 -10.32 -32.73
#